data_AF-A0A2Z7AK89-F1
#
_entry.id   AF-A0A2Z7AK89-F1
#
_cell.length_a   1.000
_cell.length_b   1.000
_cell.length_c   1.000
_cell.angle_alpha   90.00
_cell.angle_beta   90.00
_cell.angle_gamma   90.00
#
_symmetry.space_group_name_H-M   'P 1'
#
loop_
_entity.id
_entity.type
_entity.pdbx_description
1 polymer ?
#
loop_
_entity_poly.entity_id
_entity_poly.type
_entity_poly.pdbx_seq_one_letter_code
_entity_poly.pdbx_strand_id
1 'polypeptide(L)' 'MLSASGHAGLLHLGKCIHGHVCRNRLSLDLFVRNGLIDLYGKCGNYGKARTVFNNTTETNLMSWNSLINCYGLHRQTEE' A
#
# COMPACT_ATOMS: atom_id res chain seq x y z
N MET A 1 -6.55 -7.78 -20.00
CA MET A 1 -5.21 -8.39 -19.83
C MET A 1 -4.11 -7.38 -19.49
N LEU A 2 -4.10 -6.14 -20.02
CA LEU A 2 -3.11 -5.10 -19.63
C LEU A 2 -3.25 -4.57 -18.20
N SER A 3 -4.45 -4.59 -17.60
CA SER A 3 -4.67 -4.15 -16.22
C SER A 3 -3.99 -5.08 -15.21
N ALA A 4 -4.15 -6.40 -15.33
CA ALA A 4 -3.56 -7.36 -14.39
C ALA A 4 -2.01 -7.36 -14.41
N SER A 5 -1.41 -7.24 -15.60
CA SER A 5 0.04 -7.21 -15.78
C SER A 5 0.67 -5.95 -15.18
N GLY A 6 -0.01 -4.80 -15.33
CA GLY A 6 0.40 -3.54 -14.71
C GLY A 6 0.39 -3.62 -13.18
N HIS A 7 -0.70 -4.14 -12.60
CA HIS A 7 -0.81 -4.32 -11.14
C HIS A 7 0.22 -5.33 -10.59
N ALA A 8 0.53 -6.40 -11.32
CA ALA A 8 1.55 -7.37 -10.91
C ALA A 8 2.96 -6.74 -10.87
N GLY A 9 3.32 -5.93 -11.88
CA GLY A 9 4.59 -5.19 -11.93
C GLY A 9 4.70 -4.15 -10.81
N LEU A 10 3.63 -3.38 -10.59
CA LEU A 10 3.51 -2.43 -9.48
C LEU A 10 3.67 -3.13 -8.13
N LEU A 11 2.99 -4.26 -7.91
CA LEU A 11 3.09 -5.04 -6.68
C LEU A 11 4.51 -5.55 -6.42
N HIS A 12 5.21 -6.01 -7.46
CA HIS A 12 6.60 -6.43 -7.33
C HIS A 12 7.50 -5.25 -6.90
N LEU A 13 7.37 -4.11 -7.55
CA LEU A 13 8.12 -2.90 -7.21
C LEU A 13 7.85 -2.44 -5.77
N GLY A 14 6.58 -2.39 -5.36
CA GLY A 14 6.19 -2.02 -3.99
C GLY A 14 6.74 -2.98 -2.93
N LYS A 15 6.84 -4.29 -3.23
CA LYS A 15 7.50 -5.27 -2.36
C LYS A 15 9.01 -5.03 -2.26
N CYS A 16 9.68 -4.72 -3.37
CA CYS A 16 11.11 -4.43 -3.39
C CYS A 16 11.45 -3.17 -2.59
N ILE A 17 10.70 -2.08 -2.79
CA ILE A 17 10.86 -0.83 -2.04
C ILE A 17 10.62 -1.08 -0.54
N HIS A 18 9.51 -1.73 -0.19
CA HIS A 18 9.17 -2.03 1.21
C HIS A 18 10.26 -2.91 1.87
N GLY A 19 10.74 -3.95 1.18
CA GLY A 19 11.82 -4.80 1.67
C GLY A 19 13.15 -4.07 1.85
N HIS A 20 13.50 -3.19 0.92
CA HIS A 20 14.71 -2.37 1.02
C HIS A 20 14.66 -1.44 2.25
N VAL A 21 13.52 -0.79 2.48
CA VAL A 21 13.31 0.09 3.63
C VAL A 21 13.40 -0.69 4.94
N CYS A 22 12.69 -1.83 5.05
CA CYS A 22 12.73 -2.66 6.25
C CYS A 22 14.16 -3.18 6.54
N ARG A 23 14.89 -3.62 5.51
CA ARG A 23 16.24 -4.18 5.67
C ARG A 23 17.26 -3.13 6.12
N ASN A 24 17.13 -1.91 5.63
CA ASN A 24 18.04 -0.81 5.97
C ASN A 24 17.57 0.00 7.19
N ARG A 25 16.47 -0.41 7.86
CA ARG A 25 15.84 0.33 8.98
C ARG A 25 15.59 1.80 8.65
N LEU A 26 15.28 2.08 7.39
CA LEU A 26 14.98 3.44 6.95
C LEU A 26 13.59 3.82 7.46
N SER A 27 13.43 5.06 7.90
CA SER A 27 12.09 5.60 8.12
C SER A 27 11.41 5.75 6.75
N LEU A 28 10.19 5.25 6.63
CA LEU A 28 9.36 5.57 5.47
C LEU A 28 8.89 7.01 5.63
N ASP A 29 9.38 7.90 4.77
CA ASP A 29 8.76 9.20 4.61
C ASP A 29 7.27 9.01 4.27
N LEU A 30 6.45 9.93 4.77
CA LEU A 30 5.00 9.97 4.67
C LEU A 30 4.52 9.80 3.22
N PHE A 31 5.26 10.37 2.27
CA PHE A 31 5.00 10.24 0.85
C PHE A 31 5.19 8.79 0.34
N VAL A 32 6.32 8.16 0.66
CA VAL A 32 6.63 6.78 0.26
C VAL A 32 5.66 5.80 0.91
N ARG A 33 5.31 6.05 2.16
CA ARG A 33 4.33 5.26 2.91
C ARG A 33 2.94 5.31 2.27
N ASN A 34 2.42 6.50 2.00
CA ASN A 34 1.11 6.66 1.38
C ASN A 34 1.10 6.04 -0.04
N GLY A 35 2.20 6.16 -0.79
CA GLY A 35 2.38 5.47 -2.06
C GLY A 35 2.34 3.95 -1.96
N LEU A 36 2.96 3.35 -0.92
CA LEU A 36 2.90 1.92 -0.68
C LEU A 36 1.48 1.45 -0.28
N ILE A 37 0.76 2.22 0.55
CA ILE A 37 -0.63 1.91 0.94
C ILE A 37 -1.54 1.91 -0.30
N ASP A 38 -1.46 2.96 -1.13
CA ASP A 38 -2.23 3.07 -2.37
C ASP A 38 -1.88 1.95 -3.37
N LEU A 39 -0.60 1.65 -3.53
CA LEU A 39 -0.13 0.59 -4.41
C LEU A 39 -0.61 -0.79 -3.96
N TYR A 40 -0.48 -1.12 -2.68
CA TYR A 40 -1.00 -2.39 -2.15
C TYR A 40 -2.52 -2.46 -2.26
N GLY A 41 -3.24 -1.35 -2.06
CA GLY A 41 -4.68 -1.27 -2.23
C GLY A 41 -5.15 -1.50 -3.66
N LYS A 42 -4.53 -0.83 -4.64
CA LYS A 42 -4.81 -1.03 -6.07
C LYS A 42 -4.50 -2.46 -6.53
N CYS A 43 -3.56 -3.13 -5.88
CA CYS A 43 -3.20 -4.52 -6.17
C CYS A 43 -4.03 -5.55 -5.37
N GLY A 44 -5.04 -5.12 -4.60
CA GLY A 44 -5.87 -6.01 -3.79
C GLY A 44 -5.15 -6.65 -2.59
N ASN A 45 -3.98 -6.16 -2.20
CA ASN A 45 -3.20 -6.70 -1.08
C ASN A 45 -3.40 -5.87 0.19
N TYR A 46 -4.63 -5.86 0.68
CA TYR A 46 -5.08 -5.07 1.83
C TYR A 46 -4.31 -5.39 3.12
N GLY A 47 -3.93 -6.66 3.32
CA GLY A 47 -3.13 -7.09 4.46
C GLY A 47 -1.79 -6.35 4.53
N LYS A 48 -1.08 -6.23 3.39
CA LYS A 48 0.19 -5.49 3.32
C LYS A 48 -0.01 -3.98 3.43
N ALA A 49 -1.08 -3.43 2.84
CA ALA A 49 -1.43 -2.02 3.02
C ALA A 49 -1.62 -1.70 4.52
N ARG A 50 -2.31 -2.58 5.26
CA ARG A 50 -2.51 -2.43 6.70
C ARG A 50 -1.22 -2.59 7.49
N THR A 51 -0.36 -3.54 7.14
CA THR A 51 0.96 -3.69 7.80
C THR A 51 1.80 -2.42 7.65
N VAL A 52 1.82 -1.81 6.47
CA VAL A 52 2.54 -0.54 6.23
C VAL A 52 1.93 0.60 7.04
N PHE A 53 0.59 0.67 7.13
CA PHE A 53 -0.11 1.66 7.94
C PHE A 53 0.18 1.50 9.45
N ASN A 54 0.23 0.27 9.96
CA ASN A 54 0.43 -0.02 11.38
C ASN A 54 1.89 0.13 11.84
N ASN A 55 2.86 0.12 10.92
CA ASN A 55 4.29 0.19 11.25
C ASN A 55 4.78 1.62 11.60
N THR A 56 3.87 2.54 11.95
CA THR A 56 4.18 3.93 12.27
C THR A 56 3.34 4.45 13.44
N THR A 57 3.97 5.20 14.34
CA THR A 57 3.29 6.00 15.38
C THR A 57 2.75 7.32 14.84
N GLU A 58 3.28 7.81 13.71
CA GLU A 58 2.80 9.02 13.03
C GLU A 58 1.83 8.65 11.91
N THR A 59 0.53 8.71 12.17
CA THR A 59 -0.53 8.60 11.15
C THR A 59 -1.16 9.97 10.93
N ASN A 60 -1.36 10.38 9.67
CA ASN A 60 -2.04 11.63 9.34
C ASN A 60 -3.38 11.37 8.62
N LEU A 61 -4.19 12.41 8.46
CA LEU A 61 -5.49 12.36 7.76
C LEU A 61 -5.40 11.69 6.37
N MET A 62 -4.30 11.92 5.65
CA MET A 62 -4.07 11.32 4.34
C MET A 62 -3.87 9.80 4.43
N SER A 63 -3.08 9.31 5.40
CA SER A 63 -2.91 7.87 5.64
C SER A 63 -4.23 7.16 6.00
N TRP A 64 -5.09 7.81 6.78
CA TRP A 64 -6.43 7.30 7.09
C TRP A 64 -7.35 7.27 5.87
N ASN A 65 -7.36 8.33 5.06
CA ASN A 65 -8.14 8.38 3.82
C ASN A 65 -7.69 7.30 2.83
N SER A 66 -6.38 7.07 2.69
CA SER A 66 -5.84 5.99 1.86
C SER A 66 -6.29 4.61 2.36
N LEU A 67 -6.29 4.37 3.67
CA LEU A 67 -6.73 3.11 4.25
C LEU A 67 -8.25 2.88 4.08
N ILE A 68 -9.07 3.91 4.31
CA ILE A 68 -10.53 3.83 4.12
C ILE A 68 -10.87 3.58 2.66
N ASN A 69 -10.22 4.29 1.71
CA ASN A 69 -10.42 4.06 0.28
C ASN A 69 -10.02 2.64 -0.13
N CYS A 70 -8.91 2.14 0.44
CA CYS A 70 -8.46 0.78 0.26
C CYS A 70 -9.54 -0.23 0.68
N TYR A 71 -10.17 -0.07 1.85
CA TYR A 71 -11.26 -0.94 2.29
C TYR A 71 -12.58 -0.72 1.55
N GLY A 72 -12.89 0.51 1.12
CA GLY A 72 -14.09 0.82 0.34
C GLY A 72 -14.10 0.12 -1.02
N LEU A 73 -12.93 0.02 -1.67
CA LEU A 73 -12.74 -0.72 -2.92
C LEU A 73 -12.96 -2.23 -2.77
N HIS A 74 -12.79 -2.81 -1.58
CA HIS A 74 -13.08 -4.22 -1.31
C HIS A 74 -14.58 -4.55 -1.47
N ARG A 75 -15.46 -3.55 -1.36
CA ARG A 75 -16.92 -3.73 -1.49
C ARG A 75 -17.42 -3.75 -2.93
N GLN A 76 -16.66 -3.20 -3.89
CA GLN A 76 -17.07 -3.14 -5.30
C GLN A 76 -16.58 -4.32 -6.16
N THR A 77 -15.88 -5.29 -5.56
CA THR A 77 -15.41 -6.50 -6.25
C THR A 77 -16.22 -7.76 -5.93
N GLU A 78 -17.33 -7.62 -5.19
CA GLU A 78 -18.25 -8.70 -4.84
C GLU A 78 -19.65 -8.54 -5.49
N GLU A 79 -19.73 -7.87 -6.65
CA GLU A 79 -20.90 -7.91 -7.57
C GLU A 79 -20.46 -8.44 -8.94
#